data_AF-Q4DXX1-F1
#
_entry.id   AF-Q4DXX1-F1
#
_cell.length_a   1.000
_cell.length_b   1.000
_cell.length_c   1.000
_cell.angle_alpha   90.00
_cell.angle_beta   90.00
_cell.angle_gamma   90.00
#
_symmetry.space_group_name_H-M   'P 1'
#
loop_
_entity.id
_entity.type
_entity.pdbx_description
1 polymer ?
#
loop_
_entity_poly.entity_id
_entity_poly.type
_entity_poly.pdbx_seq_one_letter_code
_entity_poly.pdbx_strand_id
1 'polypeptide(L)'
;MNPLLPVILLLVNWSIDSTDPEVRQTVSQLFILVHVALFAVVIFLFVRIWLRNDTRALQVKKAHSNELQQMTVAGYDFYEWRSLFFTKLLLVVAVGHFVASRWGTPFPLLLQCTTNPFTVWRSPLFQLHVLGRQEEGKLLRPWKEESTLPEWLQRGWRQFGADEEAAAAGSPTPRNRRRKS
;
A
#
# COMPACT_ATOMS: atom_id res chain seq x y z
N MET A 1 8.32 -8.85 -3.50
CA MET A 1 8.92 -9.24 -2.20
C MET A 1 9.65 -10.57 -2.40
N ASN A 2 10.72 -10.85 -1.65
CA ASN A 2 11.34 -12.18 -1.72
C ASN A 2 10.34 -13.20 -1.11
N PRO A 3 9.86 -14.21 -1.85
CA PRO A 3 8.90 -15.18 -1.33
C PRO A 3 9.44 -15.98 -0.13
N LEU A 4 10.76 -15.97 0.09
CA LEU A 4 11.38 -16.62 1.25
C LEU A 4 11.06 -15.94 2.59
N LEU A 5 10.74 -14.65 2.60
CA LEU A 5 10.55 -13.92 3.87
C LEU A 5 9.29 -14.38 4.63
N PRO A 6 8.11 -14.52 4.00
CA PRO A 6 6.96 -15.16 4.64
C PRO A 6 7.23 -16.59 5.10
N VAL A 7 8.02 -17.37 4.34
CA VAL A 7 8.37 -18.76 4.70
C VAL A 7 9.22 -18.79 5.96
N ILE A 8 10.26 -17.94 6.05
CA ILE A 8 11.09 -17.82 7.24
C ILE A 8 10.24 -17.42 8.45
N LEU A 9 9.35 -16.44 8.29
CA LEU A 9 8.44 -16.04 9.37
C LEU A 9 7.45 -17.13 9.78
N LEU A 10 7.02 -17.97 8.84
CA LEU A 10 6.14 -19.10 9.13
C LEU A 10 6.88 -20.18 9.92
N LEU A 11 8.14 -20.47 9.56
CA LEU A 11 9.00 -21.37 10.32
C LEU A 11 9.26 -20.85 11.74
N VAL A 12 9.56 -19.54 11.85
CA VAL A 12 9.72 -18.87 13.15
C VAL A 12 8.43 -18.94 13.96
N ASN A 13 7.27 -18.64 13.37
CA ASN A 13 5.98 -18.73 14.07
C ASN A 13 5.67 -20.15 14.55
N TRP A 14 6.09 -21.18 13.82
CA TRP A 14 5.94 -22.57 14.24
C TRP A 14 6.86 -22.95 15.41
N SER A 15 8.01 -22.29 15.52
CA SER A 15 8.93 -22.45 16.66
C SER A 15 8.52 -21.66 17.91
N ILE A 16 7.61 -20.70 17.77
CA ILE A 16 7.14 -19.83 18.85
C ILE A 16 5.96 -20.52 19.55
N ASP A 17 6.08 -20.76 20.86
CA ASP A 17 4.93 -21.17 21.66
C ASP A 17 3.93 -20.02 21.74
N SER A 18 2.88 -20.12 20.92
CA SER A 18 1.82 -19.11 20.85
C SER A 18 0.83 -19.22 22.01
N THR A 19 0.94 -20.28 22.83
CA THR A 19 0.10 -20.51 24.01
C THR A 19 0.58 -19.67 25.18
N ASP A 20 1.89 -19.41 25.24
CA ASP A 20 2.52 -18.67 26.34
C ASP A 20 2.13 -17.18 26.33
N PRO A 21 1.57 -16.66 27.43
CA PRO A 21 1.15 -15.26 27.51
C PRO A 21 2.34 -14.28 27.43
N GLU A 22 3.51 -14.66 27.96
CA GLU A 22 4.73 -13.83 27.92
C GLU A 22 5.24 -13.64 26.49
N VAL A 23 5.21 -14.71 25.69
CA VAL A 23 5.60 -14.68 24.28
C VAL A 23 4.66 -13.76 23.50
N ARG A 24 3.35 -13.89 23.71
CA ARG A 24 2.35 -13.01 23.09
C ARG A 24 2.54 -11.55 23.45
N GLN A 25 2.84 -11.25 24.71
CA GLN A 25 3.12 -9.89 25.17
C GLN A 25 4.40 -9.33 24.54
N THR A 26 5.46 -10.13 24.46
CA THR A 26 6.73 -9.75 23.83
C THR A 26 6.55 -9.41 22.35
N VAL A 27 5.80 -10.25 21.61
CA VAL A 27 5.47 -9.99 20.20
C VAL A 27 4.65 -8.70 20.05
N SER A 28 3.68 -8.47 20.93
CA SER A 28 2.88 -7.24 20.93
C SER A 28 3.72 -5.99 21.21
N GLN A 29 4.64 -6.05 22.17
CA GLN A 29 5.57 -4.96 22.48
C GLN A 29 6.49 -4.65 21.29
N LEU A 30 7.05 -5.69 20.65
CA LEU A 30 7.84 -5.54 19.44
C LEU A 30 7.04 -4.88 18.33
N PHE A 31 5.79 -5.32 18.14
CA PHE A 31 4.88 -4.73 17.17
C PHE A 31 4.62 -3.24 17.43
N ILE A 32 4.32 -2.86 18.67
CA ILE A 32 4.11 -1.46 19.06
C ILE A 32 5.37 -0.64 18.78
N LEU A 33 6.55 -1.13 19.21
CA LEU A 33 7.82 -0.44 19.03
C LEU A 33 8.11 -0.17 17.55
N VAL A 34 8.00 -1.20 16.69
CA VAL A 34 8.24 -1.06 15.26
C VAL A 34 7.28 -0.05 14.65
N HIS A 35 5.99 -0.10 15.00
CA HIS A 35 5.01 0.81 14.42
C HIS A 35 5.12 2.24 14.92
N VAL A 36 5.48 2.46 16.20
CA VAL A 36 5.81 3.80 16.72
C VAL A 36 6.95 4.41 15.91
N ALA A 37 8.01 3.65 15.62
CA ALA A 37 9.11 4.11 14.77
C ALA A 37 8.64 4.41 13.34
N LEU A 38 7.80 3.56 12.74
CA LEU A 38 7.24 3.82 11.41
C LEU A 38 6.35 5.04 11.35
N PHE A 39 5.49 5.24 12.35
CA PHE A 39 4.65 6.44 12.45
C PHE A 39 5.52 7.69 12.55
N ALA A 40 6.60 7.67 13.34
CA ALA A 40 7.56 8.78 13.40
C ALA A 40 8.19 9.07 12.02
N VAL A 41 8.59 8.03 11.27
CA VAL A 41 9.13 8.19 9.90
C VAL A 41 8.09 8.78 8.94
N VAL A 42 6.84 8.34 8.99
CA VAL A 42 5.79 8.85 8.09
C VAL A 42 5.38 10.28 8.48
N ILE A 43 5.37 10.63 9.76
CA ILE A 43 5.19 12.02 10.20
C ILE A 43 6.38 12.88 9.76
N PHE A 44 7.61 12.37 9.84
CA PHE A 44 8.77 13.07 9.31
C PHE A 44 8.67 13.34 7.80
N LEU A 45 8.16 12.37 7.03
CA LEU A 45 7.86 12.57 5.60
C LEU A 45 6.85 13.70 5.39
N PHE A 46 5.77 13.75 6.18
CA PHE A 46 4.79 14.83 6.12
C PHE A 46 5.46 16.21 6.31
N VAL A 47 6.26 16.34 7.36
CA VAL A 47 7.00 17.58 7.66
C VAL A 47 7.96 17.92 6.53
N ARG A 48 8.68 16.95 5.96
CA ARG A 48 9.60 17.16 4.83
C ARG A 48 8.89 17.63 3.56
N ILE A 49 7.75 17.04 3.22
CA ILE A 49 6.94 17.47 2.06
C ILE A 49 6.44 18.90 2.29
N TRP A 50 5.94 19.18 3.49
CA TRP A 50 5.47 20.50 3.87
C TRP A 50 6.56 21.58 3.80
N LEU A 51 7.77 21.28 4.30
CA LEU A 51 8.91 22.20 4.25
C LEU A 51 9.43 22.42 2.83
N ARG A 52 9.42 21.39 1.97
CA ARG A 52 9.87 21.54 0.57
C ARG A 52 8.89 22.36 -0.27
N ASN A 53 7.58 22.23 -0.02
CA ASN A 53 6.50 22.95 -0.68
C ASN A 53 6.72 23.20 -2.19
N ASP A 54 7.03 22.13 -2.93
CA ASP A 54 7.34 22.20 -4.35
C ASP A 54 6.10 22.54 -5.18
N THR A 55 6.12 23.71 -5.83
CA THR A 55 5.00 24.26 -6.61
C THR A 55 5.08 23.95 -8.11
N ARG A 56 6.03 23.12 -8.56
CA ARG A 56 6.09 22.68 -9.96
C ARG A 56 4.75 22.04 -10.36
N ALA A 57 4.27 22.38 -11.56
CA ALA A 57 3.03 21.83 -12.09
C ALA A 57 3.25 20.38 -12.57
N LEU A 58 2.37 19.47 -12.17
CA LEU A 58 2.28 18.09 -12.64
C LEU A 58 0.93 17.86 -13.31
N GLN A 59 0.95 17.10 -14.40
CA GLN A 59 -0.28 16.59 -15.01
C GLN A 59 -0.49 15.14 -14.55
N VAL A 60 -1.56 14.91 -13.80
CA VAL A 60 -1.94 13.57 -13.35
C VAL A 60 -3.16 13.13 -14.13
N LYS A 61 -3.06 11.97 -14.80
CA LYS A 61 -4.18 11.33 -15.47
C LYS A 61 -5.01 10.58 -14.44
N LYS A 62 -6.30 10.92 -14.28
CA LYS A 62 -7.18 10.14 -13.39
C LYS A 62 -7.40 8.74 -13.97
N ALA A 63 -7.51 7.73 -13.09
CA ALA A 63 -7.70 6.34 -13.52
C ALA A 63 -9.09 6.08 -14.13
N HIS A 64 -10.10 6.90 -13.76
CA HIS A 64 -11.51 6.71 -14.14
C HIS A 64 -12.02 7.75 -15.15
N SER A 65 -11.35 8.90 -15.27
CA SER A 65 -11.65 9.90 -16.30
C SER A 65 -10.34 10.22 -17.04
N ASN A 66 -10.38 10.27 -18.37
CA ASN A 66 -9.23 10.69 -19.19
C ASN A 66 -8.84 12.17 -18.96
N GLU A 67 -9.48 12.86 -18.03
CA GLU A 67 -9.13 14.22 -17.61
C GLU A 67 -7.74 14.31 -16.98
N LEU A 68 -6.94 15.21 -17.53
CA LEU A 68 -5.66 15.63 -16.97
C LEU A 68 -5.93 16.62 -15.84
N GLN A 69 -5.77 16.19 -14.60
CA GLN A 69 -5.79 17.10 -13.47
C GLN A 69 -4.41 17.75 -13.32
N GLN A 70 -4.36 19.07 -13.46
CA GLN A 70 -3.18 19.82 -13.05
C GLN A 70 -3.16 19.93 -11.52
N MET A 71 -2.06 19.49 -10.92
CA MET A 71 -1.80 19.68 -9.49
C MET A 71 -0.33 20.01 -9.27
N THR A 72 0.00 20.60 -8.12
CA THR A 72 1.41 20.86 -7.76
C THR A 72 2.11 19.56 -7.33
N VAL A 73 3.43 19.51 -7.43
CA VAL A 73 4.25 18.41 -6.88
C VAL A 73 3.96 18.19 -5.40
N ALA A 74 3.90 19.26 -4.60
CA ALA A 74 3.56 19.15 -3.18
C ALA A 74 2.16 18.56 -2.98
N GLY A 75 1.16 18.99 -3.77
CA GLY A 75 -0.19 18.44 -3.71
C GLY A 75 -0.24 16.95 -4.03
N TYR A 76 0.52 16.52 -5.05
CA TYR A 76 0.66 15.10 -5.38
C TYR A 76 1.35 14.31 -4.27
N ASP A 77 2.47 14.81 -3.74
CA ASP A 77 3.21 14.17 -2.67
C ASP A 77 2.37 14.03 -1.38
N PHE A 78 1.54 15.03 -1.04
CA PHE A 78 0.60 14.93 0.08
C PHE A 78 -0.51 13.90 -0.17
N TYR A 79 -1.01 13.80 -1.41
CA TYR A 79 -1.99 12.78 -1.78
C TYR A 79 -1.41 11.36 -1.63
N GLU A 80 -0.20 11.14 -2.15
CA GLU A 80 0.51 9.87 -2.02
C GLU A 80 0.87 9.57 -0.57
N TRP A 81 1.25 10.60 0.20
CA TRP A 81 1.53 10.47 1.63
C TRP A 81 0.29 10.03 2.39
N ARG A 82 -0.87 10.62 2.09
CA ARG A 82 -2.15 10.25 2.71
C ARG A 82 -2.49 8.79 2.38
N SER A 83 -2.31 8.36 1.14
CA SER A 83 -2.50 6.95 0.74
C SER A 83 -1.55 6.01 1.49
N LEU A 84 -0.27 6.38 1.59
CA LEU A 84 0.72 5.62 2.36
C LEU A 84 0.34 5.51 3.84
N PHE A 85 -0.05 6.63 4.46
CA PHE A 85 -0.38 6.67 5.88
C PHE A 85 -1.69 5.96 6.21
N PHE A 86 -2.81 6.32 5.57
CA PHE A 86 -4.12 5.79 5.94
C PHE A 86 -4.34 4.37 5.39
N THR A 87 -4.01 4.13 4.12
CA THR A 87 -4.34 2.87 3.45
C THR A 87 -3.27 1.82 3.67
N LYS A 88 -1.98 2.16 3.48
CA LYS A 88 -0.88 1.18 3.49
C LYS A 88 -0.29 0.94 4.89
N LEU A 89 -0.48 1.87 5.82
CA LEU A 89 0.04 1.75 7.19
C LEU A 89 -1.10 1.61 8.20
N LEU A 90 -1.87 2.67 8.47
CA LEU A 90 -2.86 2.71 9.55
C LEU A 90 -3.91 1.59 9.44
N LEU A 91 -4.53 1.43 8.26
CA LEU A 91 -5.53 0.38 8.05
C LEU A 91 -4.92 -1.02 8.22
N VAL A 92 -3.74 -1.27 7.65
CA VAL A 92 -3.05 -2.56 7.74
C VAL A 92 -2.70 -2.88 9.20
N VAL A 93 -2.17 -1.92 9.94
CA VAL A 93 -1.84 -2.04 11.38
C VAL A 93 -3.08 -2.31 12.21
N ALA A 94 -4.16 -1.55 11.99
CA ALA A 94 -5.41 -1.70 12.73
C ALA A 94 -6.05 -3.08 12.49
N VAL A 95 -6.13 -3.51 11.22
CA VAL A 95 -6.65 -4.83 10.86
C VAL A 95 -5.76 -5.94 11.40
N GLY A 96 -4.44 -5.81 11.27
CA GLY A 96 -3.49 -6.81 11.78
C GLY A 96 -3.56 -6.97 13.29
N HIS A 97 -3.58 -5.86 14.01
CA HIS A 97 -3.74 -5.85 15.45
C HIS A 97 -5.09 -6.45 15.87
N PHE A 98 -6.18 -6.08 15.19
CA PHE A 98 -7.50 -6.64 15.47
C PHE A 98 -7.52 -8.16 15.27
N VAL A 99 -7.01 -8.65 14.13
CA VAL A 99 -6.93 -10.08 13.83
C VAL A 99 -6.09 -10.82 14.87
N ALA A 100 -4.89 -10.32 15.17
CA ALA A 100 -4.03 -10.95 16.17
C ALA A 100 -4.68 -10.98 17.57
N SER A 101 -5.39 -9.91 17.95
CA SER A 101 -6.08 -9.85 19.23
C SER A 101 -7.27 -10.81 19.31
N ARG A 102 -8.01 -10.99 18.21
CA ARG A 102 -9.22 -11.81 18.16
C ARG A 102 -8.96 -13.32 18.07
N TRP A 103 -7.90 -13.72 17.35
CA TRP A 103 -7.54 -15.12 17.14
C TRP A 103 -6.33 -15.57 17.96
N GLY A 104 -5.69 -14.66 18.69
CA GLY A 104 -4.52 -14.96 19.51
C GLY A 104 -3.28 -15.36 18.72
N THR A 105 -3.26 -15.14 17.39
CA THR A 105 -2.14 -15.55 16.54
C THR A 105 -1.08 -14.45 16.48
N PRO A 106 0.19 -14.73 16.82
CA PRO A 106 1.27 -13.74 16.72
C PRO A 106 1.75 -13.52 15.28
N PHE A 107 1.52 -14.48 14.38
CA PHE A 107 1.99 -14.46 12.99
C PHE A 107 1.65 -13.16 12.23
N PRO A 108 0.40 -12.64 12.24
CA PRO A 108 0.08 -11.41 11.52
C PRO A 108 0.88 -10.21 12.00
N LEU A 109 1.16 -10.11 13.32
CA LEU A 109 1.97 -9.04 13.89
C LEU A 109 3.42 -9.14 13.44
N LEU A 110 4.01 -10.34 13.51
CA LEU A 110 5.38 -10.59 13.07
C LEU A 110 5.58 -10.29 11.59
N LEU A 111 4.61 -10.70 10.76
CA LEU A 111 4.61 -10.36 9.33
C LEU A 111 4.61 -8.84 9.15
N GLN A 112 3.70 -8.13 9.81
CA GLN A 112 3.60 -6.68 9.71
C GLN A 112 4.87 -5.95 10.19
N CYS A 113 5.54 -6.45 11.22
CA CYS A 113 6.82 -5.92 11.70
C CYS A 113 7.92 -5.94 10.63
N THR A 114 7.82 -6.79 9.61
CA THR A 114 8.80 -6.85 8.52
C THR A 114 8.29 -6.22 7.23
N THR A 115 7.02 -6.44 6.87
CA THR A 115 6.44 -5.97 5.61
C THR A 115 6.18 -4.47 5.61
N ASN A 116 5.79 -3.89 6.75
CA ASN A 116 5.43 -2.49 6.83
C ASN A 116 6.66 -1.57 6.73
N PRO A 117 7.78 -1.83 7.45
CA PRO A 117 9.01 -1.07 7.24
C PRO A 117 9.51 -1.13 5.80
N PHE A 118 9.43 -2.32 5.20
CA PHE A 118 9.86 -2.52 3.83
C PHE A 118 8.99 -1.76 2.81
N THR A 119 7.68 -1.70 3.05
CA THR A 119 6.74 -0.90 2.26
C THR A 119 7.07 0.59 2.34
N VAL A 120 7.32 1.10 3.55
CA VAL A 120 7.69 2.51 3.74
C VAL A 120 9.04 2.80 3.09
N TRP A 121 10.07 1.97 3.32
CA TRP A 121 11.41 2.14 2.74
C TRP A 121 11.40 2.18 1.22
N ARG A 122 10.55 1.36 0.58
CA ARG A 122 10.42 1.30 -0.87
C ARG A 122 9.49 2.34 -1.46
N SER A 123 8.70 3.02 -0.63
CA SER A 123 7.84 4.09 -1.12
C SER A 123 8.66 5.16 -1.84
N PRO A 124 8.19 5.67 -2.99
CA PRO A 124 8.88 6.76 -3.68
C PRO A 124 9.09 7.98 -2.78
N LEU A 125 8.13 8.27 -1.89
CA LEU A 125 8.23 9.35 -0.90
C LEU A 125 9.45 9.20 0.01
N PHE A 126 9.69 8.01 0.56
CA PHE A 126 10.86 7.76 1.38
C PHE A 126 12.15 7.89 0.57
N GLN A 127 12.17 7.34 -0.64
CA GLN A 127 13.33 7.41 -1.53
C GLN A 127 13.69 8.86 -1.91
N LEU A 128 12.70 9.72 -2.13
CA LEU A 128 12.90 11.11 -2.54
C LEU A 128 13.22 12.02 -1.34
N HIS A 129 12.45 11.92 -0.26
CA HIS A 129 12.51 12.89 0.85
C HIS A 129 13.47 12.49 1.97
N VAL A 130 13.73 11.20 2.16
CA VAL A 130 14.66 10.70 3.20
C VAL A 130 15.99 10.30 2.58
N LEU A 131 15.98 9.50 1.52
CA LEU A 131 17.22 9.06 0.85
C LEU A 131 17.77 10.09 -0.14
N GLY A 132 17.00 11.14 -0.47
CA GLY A 132 17.45 12.20 -1.37
C GLY A 132 17.72 11.75 -2.80
N ARG A 133 17.11 10.65 -3.25
CA ARG A 133 17.28 10.16 -4.62
C ARG A 133 16.72 11.16 -5.63
N GLN A 134 17.34 11.21 -6.81
CA GLN A 134 16.87 12.07 -7.90
C GLN A 134 15.57 11.55 -8.52
N GLU A 135 14.80 12.47 -9.10
CA GLU A 135 13.51 12.20 -9.75
C GLU A 135 13.71 11.56 -11.14
N GLU A 136 14.31 10.38 -11.18
CA GLU A 136 14.64 9.69 -12.43
C GLU A 136 13.99 8.31 -12.52
N GLY A 137 13.64 7.91 -13.74
CA GLY A 137 13.09 6.60 -14.05
C GLY A 137 11.82 6.29 -13.24
N LYS A 138 11.92 5.31 -12.32
CA LYS A 138 10.78 4.87 -11.48
C LYS A 138 10.36 5.89 -10.43
N LEU A 139 11.19 6.88 -10.13
CA LEU A 139 10.90 7.96 -9.17
C LEU A 139 10.31 9.21 -9.83
N LEU A 140 10.17 9.21 -11.16
CA LEU A 140 9.48 10.28 -11.87
C LEU A 140 7.98 10.26 -11.54
N ARG A 141 7.42 11.40 -11.16
CA ARG A 141 5.98 11.56 -10.88
C ARG A 141 5.19 11.71 -12.20
N PRO A 142 3.92 11.28 -12.26
CA PRO A 142 3.19 10.50 -11.25
C PRO A 142 3.67 9.04 -11.22
N TRP A 143 3.75 8.45 -10.03
CA TRP A 143 4.16 7.06 -9.88
C TRP A 143 3.03 6.13 -10.30
N LYS A 144 3.38 5.04 -10.99
CA LYS A 144 2.41 3.97 -11.23
C LYS A 144 2.09 3.33 -9.89
N GLU A 145 0.82 3.31 -9.50
CA GLU A 145 0.39 2.46 -8.39
C GLU A 145 0.72 1.01 -8.74
N GLU A 146 1.68 0.41 -8.02
CA GLU A 146 1.83 -1.04 -7.93
C GLU A 146 0.56 -1.54 -7.27
N SER A 147 -0.46 -1.84 -8.07
CA SER A 147 -1.67 -2.45 -7.55
C SER A 147 -1.31 -3.78 -6.90
N THR A 148 -1.73 -3.94 -5.65
CA THR A 148 -1.66 -5.22 -4.94
C THR A 148 -2.61 -6.26 -5.53
N LEU A 149 -3.57 -5.85 -6.35
CA LEU A 149 -4.50 -6.73 -7.04
C LEU A 149 -3.78 -7.42 -8.20
N PRO A 150 -3.86 -8.76 -8.31
CA PRO A 150 -3.40 -9.48 -9.48
C PRO A 150 -3.99 -8.90 -10.77
N GLU A 151 -3.23 -8.90 -11.87
CA GLU A 151 -3.69 -8.34 -13.15
C GLU A 151 -5.03 -8.91 -13.64
N TRP A 152 -5.32 -10.17 -13.31
CA TRP A 152 -6.61 -10.81 -13.65
C TRP A 152 -7.78 -10.16 -12.92
N LEU A 153 -7.58 -9.80 -11.65
CA LEU A 153 -8.61 -9.17 -10.83
C LEU A 153 -8.80 -7.71 -11.23
N GLN A 154 -7.71 -7.01 -11.57
CA GLN A 154 -7.80 -5.68 -12.16
C GLN A 154 -8.55 -5.68 -13.49
N ARG A 155 -8.27 -6.65 -14.36
CA ARG A 155 -9.00 -6.81 -15.63
C ARG A 155 -10.49 -7.06 -15.38
N GLY A 156 -10.81 -7.92 -14.41
CA GLY A 156 -12.18 -8.15 -13.98
C GLY A 156 -12.88 -6.86 -13.53
N TRP A 157 -12.27 -6.09 -12.63
CA TRP A 157 -12.86 -4.82 -12.16
C TRP A 157 -13.04 -3.78 -13.27
N ARG A 158 -12.09 -3.69 -14.21
CA ARG A 158 -12.22 -2.79 -15.38
C ARG A 158 -13.33 -3.23 -16.32
N GLN A 159 -13.50 -4.54 -16.52
CA GLN A 159 -14.61 -5.08 -17.29
C GLN A 159 -15.94 -4.78 -16.63
N PHE A 160 -16.07 -5.00 -15.31
CA PHE A 160 -17.29 -4.64 -14.58
C PHE A 160 -17.64 -3.15 -14.71
N GLY A 161 -16.67 -2.25 -14.52
CA GLY A 161 -16.89 -0.81 -14.68
C GLY A 161 -17.33 -0.44 -16.11
N ALA A 162 -16.68 -1.01 -17.13
CA ALA A 162 -17.04 -0.77 -18.53
C ALA A 162 -18.40 -1.37 -18.92
N ASP A 163 -18.75 -2.54 -18.37
CA ASP A 163 -20.04 -3.20 -18.60
C ASP A 163 -21.18 -2.40 -17.94
N GLU A 164 -20.94 -1.81 -16.76
CA GLU A 164 -21.89 -0.94 -16.06
C GLU A 164 -22.09 0.38 -16.82
N GLU A 165 -21.02 0.99 -17.34
CA GLU A 165 -21.07 2.19 -18.18
C GLU A 165 -21.78 1.92 -19.52
N ALA A 166 -21.53 0.75 -20.13
CA ALA A 166 -22.22 0.31 -21.36
C ALA A 166 -23.71 0.03 -21.11
N ALA A 167 -24.05 -0.59 -19.98
CA ALA A 167 -25.44 -0.82 -19.57
C ALA A 167 -26.17 0.49 -19.29
N ALA A 168 -25.53 1.45 -18.61
CA ALA A 168 -26.07 2.79 -18.36
C ALA A 168 -26.24 3.60 -19.65
N ALA A 169 -25.33 3.44 -20.62
CA ALA A 169 -25.40 4.08 -21.95
C ALA A 169 -26.37 3.38 -22.93
N GLY A 170 -27.13 2.37 -22.49
CA GLY A 170 -28.08 1.64 -23.34
C GLY A 170 -27.43 0.87 -24.50
N SER A 171 -26.12 0.64 -24.43
CA SER A 171 -25.37 -0.06 -25.47
C SER A 171 -25.44 -1.56 -25.21
N PRO A 172 -25.81 -2.41 -26.20
CA PRO A 172 -25.96 -3.84 -25.96
C PRO A 172 -24.61 -4.44 -25.56
N THR A 173 -24.51 -4.87 -24.30
CA THR A 173 -23.38 -5.65 -23.78
C THR A 173 -23.09 -6.77 -24.78
N PRO A 174 -21.84 -6.95 -25.26
CA PRO A 174 -21.51 -8.02 -26.18
C PRO A 174 -21.67 -9.34 -25.44
N ARG A 175 -22.89 -9.90 -25.52
CA ARG A 175 -23.27 -11.19 -24.97
C ARG A 175 -22.35 -12.24 -25.56
N ASN A 176 -21.35 -12.60 -24.76
CA ASN A 176 -20.36 -13.66 -24.90
C ASN A 176 -20.73 -14.69 -25.99
N ARG A 177 -20.37 -14.39 -27.24
CA ARG A 177 -20.58 -15.26 -28.40
C ARG A 177 -19.22 -15.77 -28.85
N ARG A 178 -18.84 -16.93 -28.31
CA ARG A 178 -18.02 -18.02 -28.87
C ARG A 178 -17.53 -18.84 -27.66
N ARG A 179 -18.05 -20.02 -27.29
CA ARG A 179 -18.61 -21.18 -28.01
C ARG A 179 -17.85 -21.56 -29.28
N LYS A 180 -17.24 -22.75 -29.20
CA LYS A 180 -16.62 -23.58 -30.24
C LYS A 180 -15.12 -23.35 -30.47
N SER A 181 -14.30 -24.16 -29.79
CA SER A 181 -13.73 -25.39 -30.36
C SER A 181 -12.99 -26.09 -29.23
#